data_AF-A0AAE0LBM6-F1
#
_entry.id   AF-A0AAE0LBM6-F1
#
_cell.length_a   1.000
_cell.length_b   1.000
_cell.length_c   1.000
_cell.angle_alpha   90.00
_cell.angle_beta   90.00
_cell.angle_gamma   90.00
#
_symmetry.space_group_name_H-M   'P 1'
#
loop_
_entity.id
_entity.type
_entity.pdbx_description
1 polymer ?
#
loop_
_entity_poly.entity_id
_entity_poly.type
_entity_poly.pdbx_seq_one_letter_code
_entity_poly.pdbx_strand_id
1 'polypeptide(L)'
;MLTVFERLLKCDVTAEMIFQKAGGELTRAVMATARNSDSGGGIANIFEYRKAECDGGNYEATEKHLAAVEGMQLRYRVVGLTPVAALDLSRNFGHLYLMLKHKDVSLWEKRRPVVPGFTAPDRLLQNRVGRCLSFLLSEISGHFNVATTHQIGDRLREFNAELGAEDCVMAHGGFDMKDMYVRLTHAQALRVAEYVVTKVMQEGTLLVNTRGRKGVGWYEPRTPGKVAVRVTREQLLAGVQFILGNGYLFVAGTLMRQTCGIGIGGKASPGLAQCVCMFGEMQWTTTLWADRILGNGE
;
A
#
# COMPACT_ATOMS: atom_id res chain seq x y z
N MET A 1 29.79 -16.40 8.69
CA MET A 1 29.69 -15.72 7.38
C MET A 1 28.50 -14.76 7.47
N LEU A 2 28.70 -13.64 8.17
CA LEU A 2 27.68 -12.64 8.51
C LEU A 2 27.50 -11.68 7.32
N THR A 3 26.26 -11.33 7.00
CA THR A 3 25.88 -10.59 5.79
C THR A 3 26.48 -9.18 5.79
N VAL A 4 26.83 -8.68 4.60
CA VAL A 4 27.38 -7.33 4.36
C VAL A 4 26.49 -6.21 4.96
N PHE A 5 25.21 -6.51 5.18
CA PHE A 5 24.24 -5.60 5.80
C PHE A 5 24.49 -5.39 7.31
N GLU A 6 24.90 -6.42 8.05
CA GLU A 6 25.21 -6.29 9.49
C GLU A 6 26.53 -5.55 9.75
N ARG A 7 27.49 -5.60 8.82
CA ARG A 7 28.74 -4.84 8.93
C ARG A 7 28.55 -3.34 8.70
N LEU A 8 27.51 -2.93 7.96
CA LEU A 8 27.14 -1.52 7.82
C LEU A 8 26.30 -1.01 9.01
N LEU A 9 25.75 -1.91 9.84
CA LEU A 9 24.89 -1.59 10.98
C LEU A 9 25.61 -1.58 12.34
N LYS A 10 26.87 -2.00 12.41
CA LYS A 10 27.67 -2.03 13.65
C LYS A 10 28.60 -0.81 13.79
N CYS A 11 28.02 0.39 13.71
CA CYS A 11 28.57 1.55 14.41
C CYS A 11 27.76 1.70 15.70
N ASP A 12 28.42 1.45 16.83
CA ASP A 12 27.89 1.35 18.19
C ASP A 12 26.95 2.49 18.58
N VAL A 13 25.75 2.17 19.09
CA VAL A 13 25.21 2.57 20.41
C VAL A 13 24.09 1.60 20.79
N THR A 14 24.21 1.01 21.98
CA THR A 14 23.31 0.05 22.63
C THR A 14 21.88 0.59 22.82
N ALA A 15 20.90 -0.20 22.39
CA ALA A 15 19.48 0.01 22.63
C ALA A 15 19.06 -0.59 23.98
N GLU A 16 19.22 0.18 25.05
CA GLU A 16 18.52 -0.04 26.31
C GLU A 16 18.15 1.34 26.87
N MET A 17 16.91 1.46 27.36
CA MET A 17 16.26 2.68 27.84
C MET A 17 15.58 3.55 26.77
N ILE A 18 14.24 3.45 26.70
CA ILE A 18 13.25 4.53 26.95
C ILE A 18 11.88 3.97 26.57
N PHE A 19 11.23 3.32 27.54
CA PHE A 19 9.78 3.19 27.60
C PHE A 19 9.35 3.84 28.90
N GLN A 20 8.93 5.11 28.87
CA GLN A 20 7.98 5.66 29.83
C GLN A 20 7.56 7.09 29.47
N LYS A 21 6.26 7.36 29.71
CA LYS A 21 5.53 8.64 29.71
C LYS A 21 5.09 9.22 28.35
N ALA A 22 3.82 8.94 28.00
CA ALA A 22 2.72 9.90 28.20
C ALA A 22 1.37 9.28 27.77
N GLY A 23 0.32 9.44 28.58
CA GLY A 23 -1.06 9.04 28.24
C GLY A 23 -1.62 7.87 29.06
N GLY A 24 -1.54 7.95 30.40
CA GLY A 24 -1.79 6.81 31.29
C GLY A 24 -3.21 6.63 31.83
N GLU A 25 -4.16 7.54 31.63
CA GLU A 25 -5.45 7.44 32.33
C GLU A 25 -6.66 7.35 31.40
N LEU A 26 -6.75 8.16 30.35
CA LEU A 26 -7.85 8.06 29.38
C LEU A 26 -7.77 6.79 28.52
N THR A 27 -6.55 6.38 28.15
CA THR A 27 -6.30 5.13 27.42
C THR A 27 -6.56 3.90 28.29
N ARG A 28 -6.36 3.99 29.62
CA ARG A 28 -6.71 2.90 30.54
C ARG A 28 -8.21 2.77 30.73
N ALA A 29 -8.95 3.89 30.77
CA ALA A 29 -10.41 3.85 30.87
C ALA A 29 -11.05 3.21 29.63
N VAL A 30 -10.64 3.62 28.42
CA VAL A 30 -11.14 3.04 27.15
C VAL A 30 -10.76 1.56 27.02
N MET A 31 -9.55 1.18 27.45
CA MET A 31 -9.11 -0.23 27.43
C MET A 31 -9.74 -1.09 28.54
N ALA A 32 -10.15 -0.51 29.67
CA ALA A 32 -10.84 -1.22 30.74
C ALA A 32 -12.28 -1.55 30.35
N THR A 33 -12.99 -0.64 29.67
CA THR A 33 -14.32 -0.91 29.13
C THR A 33 -14.27 -1.98 28.04
N ALA A 34 -13.21 -2.02 27.23
CA ALA A 34 -13.00 -3.04 26.19
C ALA A 34 -12.58 -4.43 26.74
N ARG A 35 -12.18 -4.52 28.02
CA ARG A 35 -11.79 -5.80 28.65
C ARG A 35 -12.91 -6.47 29.43
N ASN A 36 -13.95 -5.74 29.82
CA ASN A 36 -15.07 -6.28 30.61
C ASN A 36 -16.23 -6.79 29.75
N SER A 37 -16.16 -6.67 28.42
CA SER A 37 -17.08 -7.36 27.52
C SER A 37 -16.61 -8.81 27.32
N ASP A 38 -16.93 -9.67 28.29
CA ASP A 38 -16.67 -11.13 28.30
C ASP A 38 -17.53 -11.93 27.28
N SER A 39 -18.11 -11.26 26.28
CA SER A 39 -18.65 -11.89 25.07
C SER A 39 -17.56 -11.96 24.00
N GLY A 40 -16.83 -13.07 23.99
CA GLY A 40 -15.62 -13.27 23.21
C GLY A 40 -15.76 -13.17 21.68
N GLY A 41 -14.61 -12.94 21.05
CA GLY A 41 -14.31 -13.44 19.69
C GLY A 41 -14.18 -12.43 18.55
N GLY A 42 -14.61 -11.17 18.71
CA GLY A 42 -14.70 -10.22 17.59
C GLY A 42 -13.45 -9.40 17.31
N ILE A 43 -12.90 -8.72 18.32
CA ILE A 43 -11.99 -7.59 18.10
C ILE A 43 -10.52 -8.00 17.96
N ALA A 44 -10.11 -9.11 18.60
CA ALA A 44 -8.74 -9.62 18.52
C ALA A 44 -8.35 -10.18 17.13
N ASN A 45 -9.33 -10.49 16.28
CA ASN A 45 -9.11 -11.01 14.92
C ASN A 45 -9.09 -9.92 13.83
N ILE A 46 -9.46 -8.67 14.15
CA ILE A 46 -9.60 -7.58 13.17
C ILE A 46 -8.23 -7.16 12.60
N PHE A 47 -7.17 -7.41 13.37
CA PHE A 47 -5.79 -7.23 12.95
C PHE A 47 -4.92 -8.41 13.37
N GLU A 48 -5.28 -9.64 13.03
CA GLU A 48 -4.26 -10.67 12.81
C GLU A 48 -3.46 -10.38 11.51
N TYR A 49 -3.04 -9.12 11.31
CA TYR A 49 -1.64 -8.85 11.00
C TYR A 49 -0.83 -9.39 12.19
N ARG A 50 -0.73 -10.73 12.31
CA ARG A 50 0.47 -11.26 12.95
C ARG A 50 1.61 -10.53 12.28
N LYS A 51 2.54 -10.08 13.10
CA LYS A 51 3.87 -9.69 12.66
C LYS A 51 4.36 -10.86 11.79
N ALA A 52 4.02 -10.85 10.52
CA ALA A 52 4.65 -11.66 9.51
C ALA A 52 5.99 -10.99 9.44
N GLU A 53 6.84 -11.38 10.39
CA GLU A 53 8.23 -11.02 10.37
C GLU A 53 8.67 -11.43 8.97
N CYS A 54 9.11 -10.45 8.20
CA CYS A 54 9.81 -10.75 6.98
C CYS A 54 11.13 -11.36 7.49
N ASP A 55 11.10 -12.68 7.74
CA ASP A 55 12.05 -13.45 8.55
C ASP A 55 13.50 -13.35 8.03
N GLY A 56 13.69 -12.81 6.81
CA GLY A 56 14.97 -12.53 6.16
C GLY A 56 15.25 -11.05 5.84
N GLY A 57 14.50 -10.11 6.42
CA GLY A 57 14.57 -8.68 6.08
C GLY A 57 13.77 -8.31 4.82
N ASN A 58 13.64 -7.00 4.57
CA ASN A 58 12.82 -6.47 3.45
C ASN A 58 13.53 -6.50 2.09
N TYR A 59 14.83 -6.77 2.10
CA TYR A 59 15.68 -6.75 0.92
C TYR A 59 16.68 -7.89 0.98
N GLU A 60 16.90 -8.52 -0.16
CA GLU A 60 17.95 -9.51 -0.34
C GLU A 60 18.98 -9.00 -1.37
N ALA A 61 20.24 -9.35 -1.15
CA ALA A 61 21.26 -9.17 -2.18
C ALA A 61 20.93 -10.12 -3.34
N THR A 62 21.01 -9.62 -4.56
CA THR A 62 20.71 -10.38 -5.78
C THR A 62 21.99 -10.64 -6.56
N GLU A 63 21.89 -11.53 -7.55
CA GLU A 63 22.89 -11.74 -8.58
C GLU A 63 23.29 -10.44 -9.31
N LYS A 64 24.30 -10.56 -10.17
CA LYS A 64 24.79 -9.48 -11.03
C LYS A 64 23.63 -8.85 -11.81
N HIS A 65 23.76 -7.54 -12.05
CA HIS A 65 22.78 -6.73 -12.78
C HIS A 65 22.23 -7.41 -14.05
N LEU A 66 23.10 -8.00 -14.86
CA LEU A 66 22.69 -8.65 -16.12
C LEU A 66 21.70 -9.80 -15.90
N ALA A 67 21.97 -10.68 -14.94
CA ALA A 67 21.11 -11.82 -14.63
C ALA A 67 19.74 -11.37 -14.08
N ALA A 68 19.71 -10.29 -13.28
CA ALA A 68 18.46 -9.71 -12.80
C ALA A 68 17.60 -9.17 -13.96
N VAL A 69 18.22 -8.49 -14.94
CA VAL A 69 17.53 -7.98 -16.13
C VAL A 69 17.02 -9.11 -17.02
N GLU A 70 17.84 -10.13 -17.28
CA GLU A 70 17.46 -11.31 -18.07
C GLU A 70 16.32 -12.09 -17.41
N GLY A 71 16.42 -12.35 -16.10
CA GLY A 71 15.38 -13.01 -15.33
C GLY A 71 14.08 -12.21 -15.30
N MET A 72 14.16 -10.88 -15.17
CA MET A 72 13.00 -9.98 -15.23
C MET A 72 12.34 -10.04 -16.61
N GLN A 73 13.13 -9.99 -17.69
CA GLN A 73 12.62 -10.07 -19.06
C GLN A 73 11.93 -11.42 -19.33
N LEU A 74 12.54 -12.53 -18.89
CA LEU A 74 11.95 -13.86 -19.04
C LEU A 74 10.61 -13.95 -18.32
N ARG A 75 10.54 -13.56 -17.04
CA ARG A 75 9.29 -13.53 -16.27
C ARG A 75 8.24 -12.66 -16.93
N TYR A 76 8.62 -11.49 -17.45
CA TYR A 76 7.71 -10.57 -18.11
C TYR A 76 7.03 -11.19 -19.34
N ARG A 77 7.79 -11.96 -20.13
CA ARG A 77 7.28 -12.68 -21.30
C ARG A 77 6.40 -13.86 -20.91
N VAL A 78 6.86 -14.67 -19.95
CA VAL A 78 6.12 -15.85 -19.46
C VAL A 78 4.75 -15.46 -18.90
N VAL A 79 4.69 -14.34 -18.17
CA VAL A 79 3.44 -13.82 -17.58
C VAL A 79 2.56 -13.11 -18.62
N GLY A 80 3.06 -12.81 -19.83
CA GLY A 80 2.26 -12.27 -20.92
C GLY A 80 1.91 -10.78 -20.80
N LEU A 81 2.79 -9.95 -20.20
CA LEU A 81 2.52 -8.53 -19.95
C LEU A 81 2.88 -7.59 -21.12
N THR A 82 3.45 -8.12 -22.20
CA THR A 82 3.81 -7.35 -23.41
C THR A 82 2.67 -6.51 -23.99
N PRO A 83 1.41 -6.99 -24.06
CA PRO A 83 0.29 -6.17 -24.53
C PRO A 83 -0.04 -5.00 -23.58
N VAL A 84 0.21 -5.19 -22.28
CA VAL A 84 -0.09 -4.21 -21.24
C VAL A 84 0.94 -3.10 -21.20
N ALA A 85 2.22 -3.38 -21.42
CA ALA A 85 3.29 -2.38 -21.52
C ALA A 85 4.53 -2.96 -22.20
N ALA A 86 5.31 -2.09 -22.84
CA ALA A 86 6.66 -2.42 -23.26
C ALA A 86 7.61 -2.33 -22.05
N LEU A 87 8.51 -3.30 -21.92
CA LEU A 87 9.59 -3.30 -20.95
C LEU A 87 10.80 -2.55 -21.54
N ASP A 88 11.33 -1.57 -20.82
CA ASP A 88 12.44 -0.74 -21.28
C ASP A 88 13.76 -1.19 -20.64
N LEU A 89 14.40 -2.17 -21.28
CA LEU A 89 15.65 -2.80 -20.81
C LEU A 89 16.88 -1.90 -20.98
N SER A 90 16.76 -0.79 -21.72
CA SER A 90 17.83 0.20 -21.82
C SER A 90 17.99 0.99 -20.53
N ARG A 91 16.98 0.96 -19.65
CA ARG A 91 17.03 1.65 -18.37
C ARG A 91 17.69 0.81 -17.29
N ASN A 92 18.16 1.52 -16.27
CA ASN A 92 18.80 0.94 -15.10
C ASN A 92 17.84 0.90 -13.90
N PHE A 93 18.08 0.00 -12.94
CA PHE A 93 17.32 -0.01 -11.70
C PHE A 93 17.51 1.29 -10.90
N GLY A 94 16.51 1.64 -10.09
CA GLY A 94 16.55 2.87 -9.29
C GLY A 94 17.60 2.80 -8.18
N HIS A 95 18.21 3.93 -7.85
CA HIS A 95 19.06 4.04 -6.67
C HIS A 95 18.23 4.35 -5.44
N LEU A 96 18.61 3.78 -4.30
CA LEU A 96 18.03 4.11 -3.01
C LEU A 96 18.50 5.49 -2.55
N TYR A 97 17.54 6.36 -2.25
CA TYR A 97 17.78 7.64 -1.61
C TYR A 97 17.23 7.59 -0.17
N LEU A 98 17.98 8.16 0.76
CA LEU A 98 17.50 8.40 2.11
C LEU A 98 16.99 9.82 2.20
N MET A 99 15.68 9.97 2.29
CA MET A 99 15.06 11.28 2.50
C MET A 99 15.01 11.57 4.00
N LEU A 100 15.57 12.71 4.39
CA LEU A 100 15.48 13.21 5.77
C LEU A 100 14.13 13.90 5.97
N LYS A 101 13.39 13.50 7.02
CA LYS A 101 12.16 14.18 7.40
C LYS A 101 12.50 15.42 8.24
N HIS A 102 11.95 16.58 7.89
CA HIS A 102 12.18 17.84 8.61
C HIS A 102 11.71 17.70 10.06
N LYS A 103 12.58 18.13 11.00
CA LYS A 103 12.51 18.09 12.49
C LYS A 103 13.40 17.05 13.19
N ASP A 104 14.02 16.10 12.49
CA ASP A 104 14.86 15.11 13.17
C ASP A 104 15.95 14.50 12.26
N VAL A 105 16.86 15.36 11.78
CA VAL A 105 17.95 14.93 10.87
C VAL A 105 18.97 14.00 11.54
N SER A 106 19.07 14.03 12.87
CA SER A 106 19.97 13.19 13.66
C SER A 106 19.44 11.78 13.91
N LEU A 107 18.12 11.57 13.84
CA LEU A 107 17.51 10.28 14.16
C LEU A 107 17.48 9.38 12.93
N TRP A 108 18.27 8.31 12.98
CA TRP A 108 18.37 7.33 11.89
C TRP A 108 17.01 6.68 11.60
N GLU A 109 16.18 6.41 12.61
CA GLU A 109 14.86 5.80 12.42
C GLU A 109 13.85 6.70 11.69
N LYS A 110 14.12 8.01 11.57
CA LYS A 110 13.23 8.96 10.88
C LYS A 110 13.59 9.19 9.42
N ARG A 111 14.60 8.49 8.90
CA ARG A 111 14.96 8.48 7.48
C ARG A 111 13.97 7.65 6.69
N ARG A 112 13.56 8.14 5.52
CA ARG A 112 12.65 7.42 4.62
C ARG A 112 13.42 6.89 3.42
N PRO A 113 13.56 5.55 3.28
CA PRO A 113 14.09 4.97 2.06
C PRO A 113 13.11 5.25 0.91
N VAL A 114 13.60 5.85 -0.17
CA VAL A 114 12.82 6.14 -1.37
C VAL A 114 13.59 5.66 -2.59
N VAL A 115 12.91 4.95 -3.48
CA VAL A 115 13.46 4.53 -4.77
C VAL A 115 12.64 5.18 -5.88
N PRO A 116 13.17 6.20 -6.56
CA PRO A 116 12.48 6.83 -7.68
C PRO A 116 12.22 5.81 -8.80
N GLY A 117 10.95 5.49 -9.06
CA GLY A 117 10.56 4.54 -10.10
C GLY A 117 10.71 5.05 -11.55
N PHE A 118 11.46 6.14 -11.78
CA PHE A 118 11.59 6.76 -13.11
C PHE A 118 12.59 6.05 -14.03
N THR A 119 13.56 5.37 -13.43
CA THR A 119 14.54 4.57 -14.17
C THR A 119 14.13 3.10 -14.26
N ALA A 120 13.16 2.64 -13.47
CA ALA A 120 12.74 1.24 -13.48
C ALA A 120 12.36 0.74 -14.90
N PRO A 121 12.85 -0.43 -15.35
CA PRO A 121 12.52 -0.99 -16.67
C PRO A 121 11.01 -1.19 -16.91
N ASP A 122 10.26 -1.49 -15.85
CA ASP A 122 8.81 -1.73 -15.83
C ASP A 122 7.98 -0.47 -15.50
N ARG A 123 8.58 0.73 -15.53
CA ARG A 123 7.89 1.99 -15.19
C ARG A 123 6.55 2.17 -15.91
N LEU A 124 6.46 1.78 -17.18
CA LEU A 124 5.22 1.88 -17.95
C LEU A 124 4.14 0.93 -17.42
N LEU A 125 4.51 -0.31 -17.10
CA LEU A 125 3.62 -1.27 -16.45
C LEU A 125 3.14 -0.71 -15.11
N GLN A 126 4.05 -0.27 -14.23
CA GLN A 126 3.70 0.31 -12.95
C GLN A 126 2.73 1.49 -13.08
N ASN A 127 2.93 2.34 -14.09
CA ASN A 127 2.02 3.45 -14.33
C ASN A 127 0.61 2.98 -14.73
N ARG A 128 0.51 2.00 -15.62
CA ARG A 128 -0.79 1.50 -16.11
C ARG A 128 -1.52 0.73 -15.01
N VAL A 129 -0.83 -0.17 -14.32
CA VAL A 129 -1.36 -0.90 -13.15
C VAL A 129 -1.82 0.07 -12.07
N GLY A 130 -0.99 1.04 -11.68
CA GLY A 130 -1.35 2.03 -10.66
C GLY A 130 -2.60 2.83 -11.03
N ARG A 131 -2.72 3.24 -12.30
CA ARG A 131 -3.90 3.96 -12.79
C ARG A 131 -5.15 3.07 -12.82
N CYS A 132 -5.03 1.80 -13.20
CA CYS A 132 -6.13 0.84 -13.13
C CYS A 132 -6.62 0.64 -11.70
N LEU A 133 -5.71 0.41 -10.75
CA LEU A 133 -6.07 0.24 -9.34
C LEU A 133 -6.77 1.47 -8.78
N SER A 134 -6.22 2.67 -9.03
CA SER A 134 -6.86 3.91 -8.59
C SER A 134 -8.24 4.14 -9.22
N PHE A 135 -8.45 3.73 -10.47
CA PHE A 135 -9.76 3.78 -11.12
C PHE A 135 -10.74 2.78 -10.49
N LEU A 136 -10.34 1.52 -10.29
CA LEU A 136 -11.20 0.53 -9.66
C LEU A 136 -11.60 0.95 -8.24
N LEU A 137 -10.68 1.56 -7.49
CA LEU A 137 -10.98 2.13 -6.19
C LEU A 137 -12.00 3.28 -6.25
N SER A 138 -12.01 4.10 -7.31
CA SER A 138 -13.05 5.13 -7.43
C SER A 138 -14.44 4.58 -7.71
N GLU A 139 -14.55 3.34 -8.18
CA GLU A 139 -15.84 2.66 -8.40
C GLU A 139 -16.38 2.00 -7.12
N ILE A 140 -15.57 1.87 -6.07
CA ILE A 140 -15.99 1.30 -4.79
C ILE A 140 -16.54 2.43 -3.91
N SER A 141 -17.79 2.30 -3.47
CA SER A 141 -18.40 3.20 -2.48
C SER A 141 -18.09 2.75 -1.04
N GLY A 142 -18.29 3.66 -0.08
CA GLY A 142 -18.21 3.31 1.35
C GLY A 142 -16.79 3.18 1.92
N HIS A 143 -15.79 3.78 1.27
CA HIS A 143 -14.42 3.86 1.80
C HIS A 143 -13.86 5.28 1.67
N PHE A 144 -12.82 5.58 2.43
CA PHE A 144 -12.13 6.87 2.37
C PHE A 144 -11.16 6.87 1.18
N ASN A 145 -11.57 7.48 0.08
CA ASN A 145 -10.68 7.70 -1.05
C ASN A 145 -9.98 9.06 -0.90
N VAL A 146 -8.72 9.14 -1.30
CA VAL A 146 -7.99 10.42 -1.37
C VAL A 146 -8.71 11.43 -2.28
N ALA A 147 -9.41 10.93 -3.30
CA ALA A 147 -10.23 11.77 -4.18
C ALA A 147 -11.41 12.44 -3.45
N THR A 148 -11.97 11.79 -2.42
CA THR A 148 -13.14 12.27 -1.67
C THR A 148 -12.77 12.97 -0.35
N THR A 149 -11.49 13.08 -0.01
CA THR A 149 -11.03 13.72 1.23
C THR A 149 -11.51 15.17 1.38
N HIS A 150 -11.67 15.89 0.26
CA HIS A 150 -12.20 17.26 0.28
C HIS A 150 -13.64 17.34 0.83
N GLN A 151 -14.40 16.25 0.76
CA GLN A 151 -15.80 16.16 1.21
C GLN A 151 -15.91 15.93 2.72
N ILE A 152 -14.82 15.56 3.41
CA ILE A 152 -14.86 15.22 4.84
C ILE A 152 -15.35 16.41 5.68
N GLY A 153 -14.91 17.62 5.37
CA GLY A 153 -15.35 18.82 6.09
C GLY A 153 -16.84 19.11 5.92
N ASP A 154 -17.38 18.88 4.74
CA ASP A 154 -18.81 19.06 4.46
C ASP A 154 -19.65 17.99 5.17
N ARG A 155 -19.21 16.73 5.08
CA ARG A 155 -19.86 15.60 5.76
C ARG A 155 -19.86 15.74 7.28
N LEU A 156 -18.77 16.23 7.87
CA LEU A 156 -18.72 16.50 9.31
C LEU A 156 -19.70 17.60 9.72
N ARG A 157 -19.88 18.63 8.88
CA ARG A 157 -20.85 19.70 9.15
C ARG A 157 -22.29 19.21 9.05
N GLU A 158 -22.61 18.41 8.03
CA GLU A 158 -23.90 17.73 7.89
C GLU A 158 -24.19 16.87 9.13
N PHE A 159 -23.24 16.02 9.51
CA PHE A 159 -23.38 15.14 10.67
C PHE A 159 -23.56 15.90 11.99
N ASN A 160 -22.82 16.99 12.20
CA ASN A 160 -22.98 17.82 13.39
C ASN A 160 -24.35 18.53 13.44
N ALA A 161 -24.89 18.93 12.29
CA ALA A 161 -26.22 19.53 12.22
C ALA A 161 -27.31 18.49 12.53
N GLU A 162 -27.16 17.26 12.03
CA GLU A 162 -28.08 16.15 12.29
C GLU A 162 -28.10 15.73 13.77
N LEU A 163 -26.96 15.76 14.45
CA LEU A 163 -26.85 15.36 15.85
C LEU A 163 -27.48 16.34 16.86
N GLY A 164 -27.95 17.52 16.42
CA GLY A 164 -28.59 18.50 17.31
C GLY A 164 -27.64 18.97 18.42
N ALA A 165 -26.59 19.69 18.01
CA ALA A 165 -25.34 20.01 18.72
C ALA A 165 -25.40 20.67 20.12
N GLU A 166 -26.56 20.78 20.77
CA GLU A 166 -26.66 21.46 22.07
C GLU A 166 -26.19 20.58 23.25
N ASP A 167 -26.33 19.24 23.18
CA ASP A 167 -26.03 18.33 24.31
C ASP A 167 -25.03 17.19 24.00
N CYS A 168 -24.36 17.19 22.85
CA CYS A 168 -23.45 16.11 22.44
C CYS A 168 -21.97 16.47 22.64
N VAL A 169 -21.22 15.61 23.35
CA VAL A 169 -19.74 15.69 23.42
C VAL A 169 -19.12 14.80 22.35
N MET A 170 -18.52 15.41 21.32
CA MET A 170 -17.80 14.67 20.29
C MET A 170 -16.34 14.43 20.71
N ALA A 171 -15.98 13.17 20.94
CA ALA A 171 -14.59 12.75 21.08
C ALA A 171 -13.98 12.45 19.70
N HIS A 172 -12.82 13.05 19.39
CA HIS A 172 -12.11 12.82 18.14
C HIS A 172 -10.74 12.19 18.38
N GLY A 173 -10.38 11.22 17.52
CA GLY A 173 -9.08 10.55 17.55
C GLY A 173 -8.40 10.60 16.18
N GLY A 174 -7.14 11.02 16.15
CA GLY A 174 -6.30 10.97 14.96
C GLY A 174 -5.31 9.82 15.06
N PHE A 175 -5.26 8.96 14.04
CA PHE A 175 -4.34 7.82 14.00
C PHE A 175 -3.39 7.96 12.80
N ASP A 176 -2.11 7.68 13.02
CA ASP A 176 -1.09 7.66 11.97
C ASP A 176 -0.58 6.23 11.76
N MET A 177 -0.92 5.63 10.63
CA MET A 177 -0.43 4.29 10.26
C MET A 177 1.05 4.39 9.86
N LYS A 178 1.92 4.02 10.80
CA LYS A 178 3.37 3.99 10.56
C LYS A 178 3.74 2.87 9.61
N ASP A 179 4.67 3.17 8.70
CA ASP A 179 5.42 2.18 7.93
C ASP A 179 4.56 1.24 7.08
N MET A 180 3.38 1.71 6.67
CA MET A 180 2.42 0.94 5.87
C MET A 180 3.08 0.30 4.64
N TYR A 181 3.97 1.01 3.93
CA TYR A 181 4.63 0.45 2.75
C TYR A 181 5.58 -0.71 3.07
N VAL A 182 6.25 -0.74 4.21
CA VAL A 182 7.31 -1.73 4.48
C VAL A 182 6.83 -2.93 5.29
N ARG A 183 5.68 -2.81 5.98
CA ARG A 183 5.12 -3.89 6.81
C ARG A 183 4.22 -4.87 6.06
N LEU A 184 3.92 -4.59 4.80
CA LEU A 184 3.03 -5.41 3.98
C LEU A 184 3.80 -6.52 3.28
N THR A 185 3.48 -7.77 3.54
CA THR A 185 4.02 -8.85 2.69
C THR A 185 3.49 -8.73 1.26
N HIS A 186 4.26 -9.18 0.26
CA HIS A 186 3.79 -9.19 -1.12
C HIS A 186 2.49 -10.00 -1.27
N ALA A 187 2.35 -11.09 -0.52
CA ALA A 187 1.13 -11.91 -0.52
C ALA A 187 -0.09 -11.15 0.00
N GLN A 188 0.06 -10.35 1.06
CA GLN A 188 -1.03 -9.50 1.56
C GLN A 188 -1.40 -8.40 0.56
N ALA A 189 -0.40 -7.70 0.01
CA ALA A 189 -0.65 -6.67 -1.00
C ALA A 189 -1.34 -7.23 -2.26
N LEU A 190 -0.91 -8.41 -2.72
CA LEU A 190 -1.52 -9.10 -3.85
C LEU A 190 -2.96 -9.52 -3.55
N ARG A 191 -3.21 -10.13 -2.38
CA ARG A 191 -4.56 -10.56 -1.96
C ARG A 191 -5.54 -9.40 -1.91
N VAL A 192 -5.10 -8.26 -1.38
CA VAL A 192 -5.93 -7.07 -1.30
C VAL A 192 -6.19 -6.48 -2.70
N ALA A 193 -5.18 -6.44 -3.57
CA ALA A 193 -5.38 -6.03 -4.96
C ALA A 193 -6.36 -6.99 -5.68
N GLU A 194 -6.23 -8.29 -5.47
CA GLU A 194 -7.14 -9.31 -6.00
C GLU A 194 -8.58 -9.10 -5.53
N TYR A 195 -8.79 -8.78 -4.25
CA TYR A 195 -10.11 -8.42 -3.74
C TYR A 195 -10.72 -7.23 -4.49
N VAL A 196 -9.97 -6.13 -4.65
CA VAL A 196 -10.42 -4.92 -5.36
C VAL A 196 -10.78 -5.23 -6.81
N VAL A 197 -9.88 -5.91 -7.52
CA VAL A 197 -10.07 -6.25 -8.92
C VAL A 197 -11.28 -7.17 -9.08
N THR A 198 -11.42 -8.19 -8.25
CA THR A 198 -12.54 -9.14 -8.32
C THR A 198 -13.88 -8.49 -8.01
N LYS A 199 -13.90 -7.58 -7.02
CA LYS A 199 -15.12 -6.89 -6.59
C LYS A 199 -15.71 -6.00 -7.68
N VAL A 200 -14.86 -5.31 -8.42
CA VAL A 200 -15.27 -4.29 -9.40
C VAL A 200 -15.27 -4.83 -10.83
N MET A 201 -14.28 -5.66 -11.17
CA MET A 201 -14.02 -6.13 -12.53
C MET A 201 -14.52 -7.56 -12.72
N GLN A 202 -15.83 -7.74 -12.63
CA GLN A 202 -16.48 -9.05 -12.82
C GLN A 202 -16.37 -9.51 -14.27
N GLU A 203 -16.65 -8.62 -15.22
CA GLU A 203 -16.54 -8.84 -16.65
C GLU A 203 -15.94 -7.60 -17.33
N GLY A 204 -15.28 -7.81 -18.47
CA GLY A 204 -14.78 -6.73 -19.31
C GLY A 204 -13.29 -6.42 -19.18
N THR A 205 -12.89 -5.33 -19.83
CA THR A 205 -11.49 -4.93 -19.99
C THR A 205 -11.37 -3.44 -19.76
N LEU A 206 -10.38 -3.03 -18.98
CA LEU A 206 -10.08 -1.62 -18.79
C LEU A 206 -9.32 -1.09 -20.00
N LEU A 207 -9.69 0.11 -20.44
CA LEU A 207 -8.88 0.87 -21.39
C LEU A 207 -8.04 1.90 -20.65
N VAL A 208 -6.73 1.82 -20.83
CA VAL A 208 -5.77 2.79 -20.29
C VAL A 208 -5.25 3.66 -21.42
N ASN A 209 -5.59 4.95 -21.42
CA ASN A 209 -5.02 5.90 -22.37
C ASN A 209 -3.50 5.96 -22.24
N THR A 210 -2.79 5.79 -23.34
CA THR A 210 -1.31 5.80 -23.37
C THR A 210 -0.72 7.19 -23.22
N ARG A 211 -1.51 8.24 -23.49
CA ARG A 211 -1.13 9.66 -23.35
C ARG A 211 -1.98 10.33 -22.27
N GLY A 212 -1.36 11.25 -21.54
CA GLY A 212 -2.01 12.02 -20.47
C GLY A 212 -2.08 11.31 -19.12
N ARG A 213 -2.52 12.04 -18.09
CA ARG A 213 -2.64 11.55 -16.71
C ARG A 213 -4.01 10.90 -16.42
N LYS A 214 -5.05 11.30 -17.14
CA LYS A 214 -6.44 10.83 -16.97
C LYS A 214 -6.85 9.89 -18.10
N GLY A 215 -7.81 9.01 -17.82
CA GLY A 215 -8.42 8.14 -18.83
C GLY A 215 -8.06 6.68 -18.65
N VAL A 216 -8.45 6.13 -17.50
CA VAL A 216 -8.81 4.72 -17.40
C VAL A 216 -10.33 4.67 -17.38
N GLY A 217 -10.94 3.68 -18.04
CA GLY A 217 -12.38 3.49 -17.99
C GLY A 217 -12.83 2.23 -18.72
N TRP A 218 -14.15 1.98 -18.68
CA TRP A 218 -14.82 0.82 -19.27
C TRP A 218 -15.21 0.99 -20.74
N TYR A 219 -14.92 2.13 -21.37
CA TYR A 219 -15.40 2.46 -22.70
C TYR A 219 -14.63 1.72 -23.82
N GLU A 220 -15.23 1.57 -25.00
CA GLU A 220 -14.51 1.17 -26.22
C GLU A 220 -13.72 2.35 -26.80
N PRO A 221 -12.60 2.13 -27.53
CA PRO A 221 -11.85 3.23 -28.15
C PRO A 221 -12.63 3.77 -29.35
N ARG A 222 -13.67 4.57 -29.09
CA ARG A 222 -14.55 5.15 -30.11
C ARG A 222 -14.01 6.42 -30.76
N THR A 223 -12.83 6.90 -30.34
CA THR A 223 -12.24 8.11 -30.92
C THR A 223 -11.03 7.75 -31.79
N PRO A 224 -11.09 7.99 -33.12
CA PRO A 224 -9.91 7.95 -33.98
C PRO A 224 -8.79 8.80 -33.36
N GLY A 225 -7.61 8.20 -33.15
CA GLY A 225 -6.43 8.90 -32.60
C GLY A 225 -6.18 8.76 -31.09
N LYS A 226 -7.10 8.21 -30.29
CA LYS A 226 -6.80 7.84 -28.90
C LYS A 226 -6.16 6.46 -28.83
N VAL A 227 -4.83 6.43 -28.69
CA VAL A 227 -4.10 5.18 -28.43
C VAL A 227 -4.36 4.75 -26.99
N ALA A 228 -5.18 3.72 -26.81
CA ALA A 228 -5.49 3.11 -25.52
C ALA A 228 -5.03 1.65 -25.49
N VAL A 229 -4.69 1.17 -24.31
CA VAL A 229 -4.25 -0.21 -24.07
C VAL A 229 -5.33 -0.93 -23.29
N ARG A 230 -5.71 -2.10 -23.81
CA ARG A 230 -6.62 -3.04 -23.15
C ARG A 230 -5.87 -3.77 -22.03
N VAL A 231 -6.45 -3.77 -20.84
CA VAL A 231 -5.93 -4.48 -19.67
C VAL A 231 -7.04 -5.36 -19.11
N THR A 232 -6.86 -6.68 -19.19
CA THR A 232 -7.79 -7.65 -18.59
C THR A 232 -7.56 -7.79 -17.09
N ARG A 233 -8.49 -8.47 -16.41
CA ARG A 233 -8.36 -8.80 -14.99
C ARG A 233 -7.09 -9.58 -14.70
N GLU A 234 -6.84 -10.62 -15.49
CA GLU A 234 -5.69 -11.53 -15.35
C GLU A 234 -4.39 -10.76 -15.53
N GLN A 235 -4.35 -9.90 -16.56
CA GLN A 235 -3.21 -9.03 -16.85
C GLN A 235 -2.95 -8.01 -15.74
N LEU A 236 -4.00 -7.46 -15.13
CA LEU A 236 -3.85 -6.52 -14.02
C LEU A 236 -3.27 -7.19 -12.78
N LEU A 237 -3.79 -8.36 -12.40
CA LEU A 237 -3.29 -9.13 -11.25
C LEU A 237 -1.87 -9.65 -11.49
N ALA A 238 -1.62 -10.18 -12.68
CA ALA A 238 -0.29 -10.56 -13.14
C ALA A 238 0.69 -9.38 -13.08
N GLY A 239 0.24 -8.18 -13.48
CA GLY A 239 1.01 -6.94 -13.38
C GLY A 239 1.34 -6.58 -11.93
N VAL A 240 0.37 -6.68 -11.01
CA VAL A 240 0.60 -6.44 -9.57
C VAL A 240 1.62 -7.43 -9.01
N GLN A 241 1.43 -8.73 -9.27
CA GLN A 241 2.35 -9.77 -8.82
C GLN A 241 3.76 -9.56 -9.38
N PHE A 242 3.87 -9.20 -10.67
CA PHE A 242 5.14 -8.89 -11.30
C PHE A 242 5.83 -7.70 -10.64
N ILE A 243 5.12 -6.61 -10.39
CA ILE A 243 5.69 -5.39 -9.77
C ILE A 243 6.22 -5.70 -8.36
N LEU A 244 5.44 -6.41 -7.55
CA LEU A 244 5.86 -6.82 -6.21
C LEU A 244 7.09 -7.74 -6.27
N GLY A 245 7.09 -8.73 -7.17
CA GLY A 245 8.19 -9.68 -7.30
C GLY A 245 9.48 -9.15 -7.95
N ASN A 246 9.45 -7.97 -8.59
CA ASN A 246 10.59 -7.41 -9.33
C ASN A 246 10.99 -6.01 -8.83
N GLY A 247 10.85 -5.75 -7.53
CA GLY A 247 11.28 -4.52 -6.86
C GLY A 247 12.81 -4.42 -6.70
N TYR A 248 13.55 -4.31 -7.81
CA TYR A 248 15.00 -4.18 -7.81
C TYR A 248 15.47 -2.74 -7.62
N LEU A 249 16.55 -2.55 -6.85
CA LEU A 249 17.16 -1.24 -6.59
C LEU A 249 18.66 -1.35 -6.26
N PHE A 250 19.40 -0.27 -6.48
CA PHE A 250 20.78 -0.16 -6.05
C PHE A 250 20.90 0.49 -4.67
N VAL A 251 21.66 -0.13 -3.78
CA VAL A 251 22.08 0.40 -2.48
C VAL A 251 23.59 0.40 -2.43
N ALA A 252 24.21 1.59 -2.38
CA ALA A 252 25.66 1.75 -2.34
C ALA A 252 26.41 0.89 -3.38
N GLY A 253 25.92 0.85 -4.62
CA GLY A 253 26.50 0.06 -5.72
C GLY A 253 26.14 -1.43 -5.74
N THR A 254 25.46 -1.93 -4.70
CA THR A 254 24.96 -3.31 -4.65
C THR A 254 23.52 -3.37 -5.14
N LEU A 255 23.22 -4.28 -6.06
CA LEU A 255 21.85 -4.54 -6.48
C LEU A 255 21.14 -5.36 -5.39
N MET A 256 19.97 -4.89 -4.97
CA MET A 256 19.10 -5.53 -4.00
C MET A 256 17.72 -5.76 -4.60
N ARG A 257 17.03 -6.82 -4.17
CA ARG A 257 15.63 -7.08 -4.49
C ARG A 257 14.79 -6.89 -3.24
N GLN A 258 13.73 -6.10 -3.33
CA GLN A 258 12.73 -6.03 -2.29
C GLN A 258 11.95 -7.35 -2.23
N THR A 259 11.92 -7.98 -1.06
CA THR A 259 11.23 -9.25 -0.80
C THR A 259 9.94 -9.06 -0.01
N CYS A 260 9.79 -7.91 0.63
CA CYS A 260 8.68 -7.55 1.49
C CYS A 260 8.42 -6.04 1.42
N GLY A 261 7.15 -5.66 1.54
CA GLY A 261 6.67 -4.30 1.37
C GLY A 261 6.25 -3.95 -0.06
N ILE A 262 5.79 -2.71 -0.22
CA ILE A 262 5.52 -2.06 -1.49
C ILE A 262 6.62 -1.01 -1.67
N GLY A 263 7.35 -1.05 -2.79
CA GLY A 263 8.46 -0.12 -3.04
C GLY A 263 8.03 1.34 -3.01
N ILE A 264 8.63 2.14 -2.12
CA ILE A 264 8.32 3.56 -2.00
C ILE A 264 8.91 4.30 -3.20
N GLY A 265 8.07 5.04 -3.93
CA GLY A 265 8.45 5.79 -5.13
C GLY A 265 8.10 5.11 -6.46
N GLY A 266 7.59 3.88 -6.42
CA GLY A 266 7.00 3.20 -7.57
C GLY A 266 5.68 3.84 -8.02
N LYS A 267 5.35 3.73 -9.30
CA LYS A 267 4.14 4.37 -9.87
C LYS A 267 2.84 3.62 -9.50
N ALA A 268 2.94 2.33 -9.19
CA ALA A 268 1.81 1.54 -8.72
C ALA A 268 1.61 1.62 -7.20
N SER A 269 2.64 2.03 -6.46
CA SER A 269 2.68 1.99 -5.00
C SER A 269 1.55 2.76 -4.31
N PRO A 270 1.16 3.97 -4.76
CA PRO A 270 0.02 4.67 -4.18
C PRO A 270 -1.29 3.91 -4.35
N GLY A 271 -1.55 3.34 -5.54
CA GLY A 271 -2.75 2.56 -5.81
C GLY A 271 -2.83 1.30 -4.95
N LEU A 272 -1.72 0.56 -4.81
CA LEU A 272 -1.65 -0.62 -3.94
C LEU A 272 -1.87 -0.26 -2.46
N ALA A 273 -1.25 0.82 -1.99
CA ALA A 273 -1.44 1.31 -0.62
C ALA A 273 -2.91 1.68 -0.36
N GLN A 274 -3.57 2.35 -1.31
CA GLN A 274 -4.99 2.68 -1.21
C GLN A 274 -5.86 1.43 -1.17
N CYS A 275 -5.54 0.38 -1.94
CA CYS A 275 -6.26 -0.90 -1.84
C CYS A 275 -6.18 -1.47 -0.42
N VAL A 276 -4.99 -1.44 0.19
CA VAL A 276 -4.77 -1.90 1.58
C VAL A 276 -5.58 -1.09 2.58
N CYS A 277 -5.57 0.24 2.49
CA CYS A 277 -6.39 1.09 3.36
C CYS A 277 -7.88 0.77 3.19
N MET A 278 -8.38 0.76 1.95
CA MET A 278 -9.78 0.47 1.66
C MET A 278 -10.21 -0.89 2.23
N PHE A 279 -9.38 -1.91 2.07
CA PHE A 279 -9.68 -3.24 2.60
C PHE A 279 -9.72 -3.25 4.13
N GLY A 280 -8.76 -2.59 4.79
CA GLY A 280 -8.75 -2.44 6.25
C GLY A 280 -9.97 -1.66 6.76
N GLU A 281 -10.33 -0.55 6.10
CA GLU A 281 -11.52 0.25 6.41
C GLU A 281 -12.79 -0.57 6.31
N MET A 282 -12.92 -1.39 5.26
CA MET A 282 -14.07 -2.28 5.07
C MET A 282 -14.14 -3.36 6.15
N GLN A 283 -13.03 -3.99 6.52
CA GLN A 283 -13.01 -4.97 7.61
C GLN A 283 -13.39 -4.33 8.95
N TRP A 284 -12.83 -3.15 9.22
CA TRP A 284 -13.08 -2.41 10.45
C TRP A 284 -14.54 -1.92 10.55
N THR A 285 -15.10 -1.37 9.48
CA THR A 285 -16.50 -0.93 9.46
C THR A 285 -17.45 -2.11 9.63
N THR A 286 -17.22 -3.22 8.92
CA THR A 286 -18.04 -4.43 9.03
C THR A 286 -18.09 -4.97 10.47
N THR A 287 -16.98 -4.89 11.18
CA THR A 287 -16.86 -5.39 12.57
C THR A 287 -17.48 -4.43 13.59
N LEU A 288 -17.31 -3.12 13.42
CA LEU A 288 -18.00 -2.12 14.23
C LEU A 288 -19.53 -2.25 14.16
N TRP A 289 -20.09 -2.56 12.98
CA TRP A 289 -21.53 -2.75 12.81
C TRP A 289 -22.03 -4.03 13.51
N ALA A 290 -21.21 -5.09 13.53
CA ALA A 290 -21.55 -6.31 14.26
C ALA A 290 -21.65 -6.06 15.77
N ASP A 291 -20.72 -5.28 16.33
CA ASP A 291 -20.73 -4.94 17.76
C ASP A 291 -21.89 -3.99 18.12
N ARG A 292 -22.31 -3.11 17.21
CA ARG A 292 -23.47 -2.22 17.42
C ARG A 292 -24.81 -2.96 17.49
N ILE A 293 -24.95 -4.07 16.77
CA ILE A 293 -26.14 -4.93 16.88
C ILE A 293 -26.20 -5.62 18.26
N LEU A 294 -25.04 -5.91 18.85
CA LEU A 294 -24.94 -6.49 20.20
C LEU A 294 -25.19 -5.47 21.31
N GLY A 295 -25.01 -4.17 21.04
CA GLY A 295 -25.25 -3.07 22.00
C GLY A 295 -26.69 -2.57 22.11
N ASN A 296 -27.62 -3.07 21.30
CA ASN A 296 -29.06 -2.77 21.42
C ASN A 296 -29.84 -3.80 22.26
N GLY A 297 -29.12 -4.64 23.01
CA GLY A 297 -29.69 -5.47 24.06
C GLY A 297 -29.51 -4.81 25.42
N GLU A 298 -30.35 -3.80 25.70
CA GLU A 298 -30.94 -3.42 27.01
C GLU A 298 -31.69 -2.08 26.89
#